data_AF-A0A5N4CCD0-F1
#
_entry.id   AF-A0A5N4CCD0-F1
#
_cell.length_a   1.000
_cell.length_b   1.000
_cell.length_c   1.000
_cell.angle_alpha   90.00
_cell.angle_beta   90.00
_cell.angle_gamma   90.00
#
_symmetry.space_group_name_H-M   'P 1'
#
loop_
_entity.id
_entity.type
_entity.pdbx_description
1 polymer ?
#
loop_
_entity_poly.entity_id
_entity_poly.type
_entity_poly.pdbx_seq_one_letter_code
_entity_poly.pdbx_strand_id
1 'polypeptide(L)' 'MGFFSLTESMTIQKVKGFLLCLLKVPVAQLLLSYESPKVAQQNMKSMPGREIELENDQQSLQFYSVENGDCLLVRW' A
#
# COMPACT_ATOMS: atom_id res chain seq x y z
N MET A 1 -11.13 11.29 5.12
CA MET A 1 -10.32 10.26 4.44
C MET A 1 -9.72 10.92 3.21
N GLY A 2 -8.40 11.06 3.13
CA GLY A 2 -7.74 11.66 1.96
C GLY A 2 -7.49 10.58 0.91
N PHE A 3 -7.78 10.89 -0.35
CA PHE A 3 -7.45 10.01 -1.48
C PHE A 3 -6.17 10.50 -2.14
N PHE A 4 -5.25 9.59 -2.46
CA PHE A 4 -4.03 9.89 -3.21
C PHE A 4 -4.06 9.14 -4.54
N SER A 5 -3.77 9.84 -5.64
CA SER A 5 -3.59 9.20 -6.95
C SER A 5 -2.11 8.82 -7.10
N LEU A 6 -1.82 7.53 -7.01
CA LEU A 6 -0.47 6.98 -7.21
C LEU A 6 -0.41 6.27 -8.56
N THR A 7 0.71 6.41 -9.28
CA THR A 7 0.93 5.64 -10.51
C THR A 7 1.32 4.21 -10.13
N GLU A 8 0.78 3.21 -10.84
CA GLU A 8 1.10 1.78 -10.64
C GLU A 8 2.60 1.45 -10.75
N SER A 9 3.35 2.23 -11.54
CA SER A 9 4.80 2.09 -11.70
C SER A 9 5.62 2.77 -10.60
N MET A 10 5.00 3.49 -9.66
CA MET A 10 5.72 4.06 -8.52
C MET A 10 6.27 2.95 -7.64
N THR A 11 7.53 3.11 -7.23
CA THR A 11 8.17 2.24 -6.26
C THR A 11 7.72 2.58 -4.85
N ILE A 12 7.74 1.59 -3.97
CA ILE A 12 7.40 1.75 -2.56
C ILE A 12 8.26 2.84 -1.90
N GLN A 13 9.55 2.94 -2.25
CA GLN A 13 10.43 4.01 -1.79
C GLN A 13 9.90 5.41 -2.16
N LYS A 14 9.38 5.60 -3.38
CA LYS A 14 8.81 6.88 -3.79
C LYS A 14 7.52 7.20 -3.03
N VAL A 15 6.69 6.19 -2.77
CA VAL A 15 5.47 6.33 -1.96
C VAL A 15 5.83 6.73 -0.53
N LYS A 16 6.78 6.05 0.12
CA LYS A 16 7.25 6.42 1.46
C LYS A 16 7.88 7.81 1.49
N GLY A 17 8.66 8.19 0.47
CA GLY A 17 9.23 9.54 0.35
C GLY A 17 8.16 10.63 0.22
N PHE A 18 7.10 10.37 -0.53
CA PHE A 18 5.95 11.28 -0.61
C PHE A 18 5.22 11.41 0.73
N LEU A 19 5.01 10.28 1.42
CA LEU A 19 4.40 10.26 2.76
C LEU A 19 5.27 10.93 3.82
N LEU A 20 6.60 10.84 3.74
CA LEU A 20 7.52 11.62 4.57
C LEU A 20 7.24 13.12 4.43
N CYS A 21 7.09 13.63 3.20
CA CYS A 21 6.80 15.05 2.97
C CYS A 21 5.43 15.48 3.54
N LEU A 22 4.45 14.57 3.57
CA LEU A 22 3.11 14.84 4.10
C LEU A 22 3.01 14.71 5.62
N LEU A 23 3.52 13.60 6.18
CA LEU A 23 3.37 13.21 7.58
C LEU A 23 4.55 13.64 8.46
N LYS A 24 5.69 14.02 7.85
CA LYS A 24 6.96 14.35 8.53
C LYS A 24 7.54 13.20 9.36
N VAL A 25 7.21 11.96 9.00
CA VAL A 25 7.71 10.73 9.62
C VAL A 25 8.87 10.16 8.79
N PRO A 26 10.01 9.76 9.40
CA PRO A 26 11.13 9.14 8.68
C PRO A 26 10.71 7.91 7.87
N VAL A 27 11.25 7.76 6.66
CA VAL A 27 10.97 6.63 5.76
C VAL A 27 11.24 5.27 6.42
N ALA A 28 12.26 5.19 7.27
CA ALA A 28 12.62 3.96 7.99
C ALA A 28 11.56 3.52 9.03
N GLN A 29 10.69 4.43 9.48
CA GLN A 29 9.58 4.13 10.40
C GLN A 29 8.28 3.88 9.64
N LEU A 30 8.18 4.31 8.38
CA LEU A 30 6.99 4.12 7.56
C LEU A 30 6.85 2.65 7.13
N LEU A 31 5.82 2.00 7.67
CA LEU A 31 5.35 0.69 7.25
C LEU A 31 4.15 0.87 6.33
N LEU A 32 4.20 0.20 5.19
CA LEU A 32 3.16 0.24 4.18
C LEU A 32 2.58 -1.15 3.98
N SER A 33 1.26 -1.22 3.97
CA SER A 33 0.52 -2.42 3.62
C SER A 33 -0.63 -2.02 2.70
N TYR A 34 -1.18 -2.96 1.94
CA TYR A 34 -2.41 -2.71 1.19
C TYR A 34 -3.46 -3.77 1.46
N GLU A 35 -4.71 -3.37 1.33
CA GLU A 35 -5.88 -4.25 1.36
C GLU A 35 -6.56 -4.20 -0.01
N SER A 36 -6.81 -5.37 -0.59
CA SER A 36 -7.60 -5.49 -1.82
C SER A 36 -8.92 -6.21 -1.60
N PRO A 37 -10.05 -5.64 -2.08
CA PRO A 37 -11.35 -6.31 -2.05
C PRO A 37 -11.36 -7.65 -2.79
N LYS A 38 -10.51 -7.80 -3.83
CA LYS A 38 -10.47 -9.02 -4.67
C LYS A 38 -10.00 -10.24 -3.88
N VAL A 39 -9.03 -10.05 -2.97
CA VAL A 39 -8.46 -11.12 -2.15
C VAL A 39 -9.45 -11.60 -1.08
N ALA A 40 -10.37 -10.71 -0.64
CA ALA A 40 -11.45 -11.07 0.29
C ALA A 40 -12.53 -11.97 -0.36
N GLN A 41 -12.62 -12.02 -1.70
CA GLN A 41 -13.67 -12.72 -2.42
C GLN A 41 -13.29 -14.13 -2.90
N GLN A 42 -12.02 -14.52 -2.82
CA GLN A 42 -11.53 -15.72 -3.51
C GLN A 42 -11.63 -17.03 -2.69
N ASN A 43 -12.04 -16.98 -1.43
CA ASN A 43 -12.32 -18.17 -0.63
C ASN A 43 -13.61 -17.98 0.17
N MET A 44 -14.46 -18.99 0.19
CA MET A 44 -15.73 -19.06 0.90
C MET A 44 -15.50 -19.08 2.43
N LYS A 45 -15.00 -17.96 2.97
CA LYS A 45 -14.95 -17.57 4.37
C LYS A 45 -14.57 -16.09 4.37
N SER A 46 -15.49 -15.23 4.76
CA SER A 46 -15.26 -13.81 5.00
C SER A 46 -14.13 -13.62 6.00
N MET A 47 -12.90 -13.53 5.49
CA MET A 47 -11.76 -13.01 6.23
C MET A 47 -11.64 -11.56 5.78
N PRO A 48 -11.74 -10.59 6.69
CA PRO A 48 -11.53 -9.19 6.34
C PRO A 48 -10.13 -9.08 5.71
N GLY A 49 -10.04 -8.32 4.62
CA GLY A 49 -8.83 -7.87 3.96
C GLY A 49 -7.55 -8.58 4.31
N ARG A 50 -7.05 -9.43 3.41
CA ARG A 50 -5.66 -9.87 3.53
C ARG A 50 -4.78 -8.64 3.32
N GLU A 51 -4.33 -8.05 4.42
CA GLU A 51 -3.31 -7.02 4.40
C GLU A 51 -2.01 -7.65 3.89
N ILE A 52 -1.44 -7.04 2.86
CA ILE A 52 -0.17 -7.48 2.27
C ILE A 52 0.85 -6.38 2.51
N GLU A 53 1.93 -6.72 3.20
CA GLU A 53 2.99 -5.79 3.52
C GLU A 53 3.86 -5.49 2.29
N LEU A 54 4.17 -4.20 2.12
CA LEU A 54 5.00 -3.66 1.06
C LEU A 54 6.43 -3.49 1.58
N GLU A 55 7.07 -4.63 1.86
CA GLU A 55 8.38 -4.72 2.52
C GLU A 55 9.53 -4.23 1.64
N ASN A 56 9.46 -4.48 0.32
CA ASN A 56 10.53 -4.19 -0.61
C ASN A 56 10.37 -2.80 -1.23
N ASP A 57 11.17 -1.87 -0.74
CA ASP A 57 11.17 -0.47 -1.16
C ASP A 57 11.50 -0.27 -2.65
N GLN A 58 12.21 -1.21 -3.28
CA GLN A 58 12.59 -1.15 -4.70
C GLN A 58 11.48 -1.64 -5.64
N GLN A 59 10.53 -2.43 -5.14
CA GLN A 59 9.42 -2.93 -5.95
C GLN A 59 8.37 -1.86 -6.19
N SER A 60 7.60 -2.03 -7.26
CA SER A 60 6.51 -1.14 -7.64
C SER A 60 5.15 -1.62 -7.14
N LEU A 61 4.17 -0.72 -7.09
CA LEU A 61 2.79 -1.05 -6.73
C LEU A 61 2.21 -2.14 -7.64
N GLN A 62 2.50 -2.09 -8.95
CA GLN A 62 2.13 -3.13 -9.92
C GLN A 62 2.74 -4.51 -9.61
N PHE A 63 3.97 -4.57 -9.05
CA PHE A 63 4.59 -5.85 -8.68
C PHE A 63 3.78 -6.54 -7.58
N TYR A 64 3.26 -5.75 -6.65
CA TYR A 64 2.36 -6.20 -5.60
C TYR A 64 0.91 -6.37 -6.07
N SER A 65 0.61 -6.16 -7.36
CA SER A 65 -0.74 -6.19 -7.92
C SER A 65 -1.72 -5.23 -7.24
N VAL A 66 -1.22 -4.08 -6.76
CA VAL A 66 -2.07 -3.02 -6.22
C VAL A 66 -2.81 -2.35 -7.37
N GLU A 67 -4.14 -2.32 -7.28
CA GLU A 67 -5.01 -1.77 -8.32
C GLU A 67 -5.79 -0.55 -7.84
N ASN A 68 -6.40 0.15 -8.80
CA ASN A 68 -7.29 1.26 -8.48
C ASN A 68 -8.51 0.76 -7.70
N GLY A 69 -8.74 1.34 -6.52
CA GLY A 69 -9.78 0.91 -5.58
C GLY A 69 -9.27 0.10 -4.40
N ASP A 70 -7.99 -0.31 -4.41
CA ASP A 70 -7.34 -0.87 -3.23
C ASP A 70 -6.99 0.24 -2.22
N CYS A 71 -6.91 -0.13 -0.95
CA CYS A 71 -6.61 0.78 0.15
C CYS A 71 -5.17 0.59 0.62
N LEU A 72 -4.38 1.67 0.61
CA LEU A 72 -3.07 1.69 1.25
C LEU A 72 -3.20 2.06 2.72
N LEU A 73 -2.66 1.20 3.57
CA LEU A 73 -2.56 1.37 5.01
C LEU A 73 -1.15 1.87 5.33
N VAL A 74 -1.08 3.01 6.00
CA VAL A 74 0.19 3.64 6.42
C VAL A 74 0.29 3.57 7.93
N ARG A 75 1.39 2.99 8.43
CA ARG A 75 1.70 2.87 9.87
C ARG A 75 3.09 3.44 10.14
N TRP A 76 3.32 3.94 11.35
CA TRP A 76 4.59 4.49 11.80
C TRP A 76 4.76 4.37 13.31
#